data_AF-A0A8S1XIE5-F1
#
_entry.id   AF-A0A8S1XIE5-F1
#
_cell.length_a   1.000
_cell.length_b   1.000
_cell.length_c   1.000
_cell.angle_alpha   90.00
_cell.angle_beta   90.00
_cell.angle_gamma   90.00
#
_symmetry.space_group_name_H-M   'P 1'
#
loop_
_entity.id
_entity.type
_entity.pdbx_description
1 polymer ?
#
loop_
_entity_poly.entity_id
_entity_poly.type
_entity_poly.pdbx_seq_one_letter_code
_entity_poly.pdbx_strand_id
1 'polypeptide(L)'
;MKEQDQRQTRFQSKAQQCGICYNAIENQGILDSCSHSFCSDCIKKWSNIENTCPLCKQKFTQIESKWKRVHYKSHKISKRKCKQNKIYVKDKSQSQKEDQLNVLLEILIEFILADIND
;
A
#
# COMPACT_ATOMS: atom_id res chain seq x y z
N MET A 1 -35.46 -1.62 -37.55
CA MET A 1 -34.13 -2.28 -37.49
C MET A 1 -33.39 -1.72 -36.28
N LYS A 2 -33.37 -2.46 -35.17
CA LYS A 2 -32.62 -2.12 -33.96
C LYS A 2 -31.62 -3.24 -33.74
N GLU A 3 -30.38 -3.04 -34.14
CA GLU A 3 -29.26 -3.93 -33.81
C GLU A 3 -28.32 -3.17 -32.89
N GLN A 4 -28.53 -3.36 -31.60
CA GLN A 4 -27.56 -3.07 -30.56
C GLN A 4 -27.16 -4.40 -29.96
N ASP A 5 -26.09 -4.98 -30.50
CA ASP A 5 -25.49 -6.20 -30.00
C ASP A 5 -24.66 -5.85 -28.75
N GLN A 6 -25.29 -6.00 -27.59
CA GLN A 6 -24.58 -6.11 -26.31
C GLN A 6 -25.08 -7.37 -25.61
N ARG A 7 -24.52 -8.52 -26.01
CA ARG A 7 -24.54 -9.75 -25.20
C ARG A 7 -23.73 -9.54 -23.91
N GLN A 8 -24.30 -8.83 -22.94
CA GLN A 8 -23.77 -8.82 -21.58
C GLN A 8 -24.11 -10.16 -20.93
N THR A 9 -23.11 -11.02 -20.82
CA THR A 9 -23.21 -12.31 -20.14
C THR A 9 -23.59 -12.10 -18.67
N ARG A 10 -24.67 -12.76 -18.25
CA ARG A 10 -25.40 -12.57 -16.98
C ARG A 10 -24.66 -13.05 -15.71
N PHE A 11 -23.33 -13.14 -15.75
CA PHE A 11 -22.47 -13.51 -14.62
C PHE A 11 -21.19 -12.67 -14.60
N GLN A 12 -21.32 -11.34 -14.63
CA GLN A 12 -20.21 -10.47 -14.27
C GLN A 12 -20.15 -10.35 -12.74
N SER A 13 -19.41 -11.25 -12.09
CA SER A 13 -18.86 -10.91 -10.77
C SER A 13 -17.93 -9.71 -11.00
N LYS A 14 -18.38 -8.48 -10.76
CA LYS A 14 -17.55 -7.27 -10.90
C LYS A 14 -16.27 -7.49 -10.08
N ALA A 15 -15.18 -7.81 -10.77
CA ALA A 15 -13.88 -7.91 -10.12
C ALA A 15 -13.61 -6.55 -9.50
N GLN A 16 -13.29 -6.52 -8.20
CA GLN A 16 -12.97 -5.27 -7.53
C GLN A 16 -11.72 -4.69 -8.17
N GLN A 17 -11.78 -3.43 -8.61
CA GLN A 17 -10.68 -2.74 -9.26
C GLN A 17 -9.85 -1.98 -8.20
N CYS A 18 -8.54 -1.99 -8.34
CA CYS A 18 -7.63 -1.33 -7.41
C CYS A 18 -7.70 0.19 -7.56
N GLY A 19 -7.96 0.93 -6.49
CA GLY A 19 -7.97 2.40 -6.50
C GLY A 19 -6.60 3.08 -6.66
N ILE A 20 -5.50 2.31 -6.83
CA ILE A 20 -4.15 2.83 -7.05
C ILE A 20 -3.65 2.49 -8.46
N CYS A 21 -3.70 1.21 -8.85
CA CYS A 21 -3.17 0.75 -10.14
C CYS A 21 -4.25 0.51 -11.20
N TYR A 22 -5.54 0.67 -10.85
CA TYR A 22 -6.68 0.50 -11.74
C TYR A 22 -6.83 -0.89 -12.40
N ASN A 23 -6.04 -1.87 -11.98
CA ASN A 23 -6.15 -3.26 -12.43
C ASN A 23 -7.11 -4.06 -11.56
N ALA A 24 -7.50 -5.24 -12.03
CA ALA A 24 -8.26 -6.20 -11.22
C ALA A 24 -7.45 -6.63 -9.99
N ILE A 25 -8.12 -6.66 -8.82
CA ILE A 25 -7.48 -7.04 -7.56
C ILE A 25 -7.41 -8.57 -7.45
N GLU A 26 -6.20 -9.12 -7.53
CA GLU A 26 -5.93 -10.53 -7.25
C GLU A 26 -5.81 -10.81 -5.74
N ASN A 27 -5.05 -9.96 -5.04
CA ASN A 27 -4.84 -10.03 -3.59
C ASN A 27 -5.29 -8.70 -2.97
N GLN A 28 -6.36 -8.75 -2.18
CA GLN A 28 -6.94 -7.54 -1.60
C GLN A 28 -6.18 -7.14 -0.34
N GLY A 29 -5.69 -5.90 -0.33
CA GLY A 29 -5.24 -5.21 0.87
C GLY A 29 -6.43 -4.55 1.56
N ILE A 30 -6.62 -4.86 2.84
CA ILE A 30 -7.67 -4.33 3.69
C ILE A 30 -7.02 -3.40 4.72
N LEU A 31 -7.59 -2.20 4.85
CA LEU A 31 -7.20 -1.23 5.85
C LEU A 31 -8.09 -1.39 7.09
N ASP A 32 -7.52 -1.15 8.28
CA ASP A 32 -8.25 -1.12 9.55
C ASP A 32 -9.21 0.07 9.65
N SER A 33 -8.93 1.16 8.94
CA SER A 33 -9.68 2.41 9.05
C SER A 33 -10.80 2.62 8.02
N CYS A 34 -10.78 1.88 6.90
CA CYS A 34 -11.79 2.03 5.84
C CYS A 34 -11.91 0.80 4.93
N SER A 35 -13.02 0.72 4.17
CA SER A 35 -13.35 -0.40 3.28
C SER A 35 -12.93 -0.20 1.81
N HIS A 36 -11.96 0.67 1.54
CA HIS A 36 -11.49 0.93 0.18
C HIS A 36 -10.64 -0.24 -0.36
N SER A 37 -10.80 -0.54 -1.65
CA SER A 37 -10.23 -1.72 -2.28
C SER A 37 -8.91 -1.41 -3.00
N PHE A 38 -7.83 -2.07 -2.58
CA PHE A 38 -6.51 -1.97 -3.19
C PHE A 38 -5.86 -3.34 -3.35
N CYS A 39 -4.90 -3.46 -4.27
CA CYS A 39 -3.97 -4.58 -4.25
C CYS A 39 -3.13 -4.51 -2.97
N SER A 40 -2.86 -5.65 -2.34
CA SER A 40 -2.03 -5.74 -1.14
C SER A 40 -0.66 -5.08 -1.33
N ASP A 41 -0.07 -5.21 -2.51
CA ASP A 41 1.26 -4.66 -2.78
C ASP A 41 1.22 -3.16 -3.09
N CYS A 42 0.15 -2.70 -3.72
CA CYS A 42 -0.06 -1.27 -3.95
C CYS A 42 -0.18 -0.52 -2.63
N ILE A 43 -1.01 -1.01 -1.71
CA ILE A 43 -1.24 -0.32 -0.44
C ILE A 43 -0.03 -0.42 0.50
N LYS A 44 0.75 -1.51 0.43
CA LYS A 44 2.05 -1.61 1.15
C LYS A 44 3.08 -0.62 0.64
N LYS A 45 3.20 -0.44 -0.68
CA LYS A 45 4.09 0.58 -1.25
C LYS A 45 3.65 1.98 -0.81
N TRP A 46 2.35 2.23 -0.82
CA TRP A 46 1.79 3.49 -0.35
C TRP A 46 2.11 3.75 1.13
N SER A 47 2.00 2.75 2.00
CA SER A 47 2.34 2.90 3.42
C SER A 47 3.81 3.24 3.67
N ASN A 48 4.71 3.03 2.70
CA ASN A 48 6.09 3.52 2.83
C ASN A 48 6.18 5.05 2.62
N ILE A 49 5.24 5.63 1.86
CA ILE A 49 5.16 7.07 1.58
C ILE A 49 4.28 7.76 2.61
N GLU A 50 3.03 7.30 2.80
CA GLU A 50 2.06 7.90 3.72
C GLU A 50 1.14 6.85 4.35
N ASN A 51 0.79 7.02 5.62
CA ASN A 51 -0.06 6.08 6.38
C ASN A 51 -1.54 6.49 6.33
N THR A 52 -1.99 7.08 5.21
CA THR A 52 -3.38 7.51 4.99
C THR A 52 -3.97 6.84 3.77
N CYS A 53 -5.25 6.51 3.80
CA CYS A 53 -5.91 5.91 2.65
C CYS A 53 -5.86 6.84 1.43
N PRO A 54 -5.44 6.38 0.22
CA PRO A 54 -5.37 7.22 -0.96
C PRO A 54 -6.69 7.91 -1.35
N LEU A 55 -7.82 7.25 -1.05
CA LEU A 55 -9.16 7.69 -1.46
C LEU A 55 -9.85 8.58 -0.42
N CYS A 56 -9.86 8.21 0.85
CA CYS A 56 -10.56 8.96 1.90
C CYS A 56 -9.66 9.68 2.90
N LYS A 57 -8.33 9.55 2.77
CA LYS A 57 -7.31 10.17 3.64
C LYS A 57 -7.37 9.77 5.12
N GLN A 58 -8.19 8.78 5.49
CA GLN A 58 -8.21 8.24 6.84
C GLN A 58 -6.87 7.57 7.17
N LYS A 59 -6.29 7.89 8.33
CA LYS A 59 -5.07 7.24 8.82
C LYS A 59 -5.34 5.76 9.09
N PHE A 60 -4.40 4.90 8.74
CA PHE A 60 -4.46 3.46 9.01
C PHE A 60 -3.19 3.01 9.71
N THR A 61 -3.29 2.00 10.58
CA THR A 61 -2.13 1.46 11.33
C THR A 61 -1.77 0.05 10.90
N GLN A 62 -2.67 -0.59 10.16
CA GLN A 62 -2.55 -1.99 9.81
C GLN A 62 -3.07 -2.26 8.41
N ILE A 63 -2.35 -3.14 7.71
CA ILE A 63 -2.76 -3.70 6.42
C ILE A 63 -2.92 -5.21 6.59
N GLU A 64 -4.09 -5.74 6.28
CA GLU A 64 -4.36 -7.17 6.16
C GLU A 64 -4.41 -7.59 4.69
N SER A 65 -3.84 -8.74 4.35
CA SER A 65 -3.89 -9.29 2.99
C SER A 65 -4.79 -10.53 2.93
N LYS A 66 -5.91 -10.45 2.19
CA LYS A 66 -6.74 -11.62 1.89
C LYS A 66 -6.39 -12.17 0.53
N TRP A 67 -5.82 -13.35 0.53
CA TRP A 67 -5.50 -14.08 -0.69
C TRP A 67 -6.75 -14.82 -1.16
N LYS A 68 -7.22 -14.52 -2.36
CA LYS A 68 -8.21 -15.39 -3.01
C LYS A 68 -7.44 -16.58 -3.57
N ARG A 69 -7.72 -17.79 -3.08
CA ARG A 69 -7.21 -19.03 -3.70
C ARG A 69 -7.82 -19.16 -5.09
N VAL A 70 -7.16 -18.63 -6.11
CA VAL A 70 -7.53 -18.84 -7.51
C VAL A 70 -6.94 -20.19 -7.94
N HIS A 71 -7.77 -21.21 -8.03
CA HIS A 71 -7.39 -22.48 -8.65
C HIS A 71 -7.29 -22.28 -10.17
N TYR A 72 -6.13 -21.81 -10.65
CA TYR A 72 -5.82 -21.78 -12.09
C TYR A 72 -5.41 -23.19 -12.54
N LYS A 73 -6.07 -23.72 -13.58
CA LYS A 73 -5.68 -25.00 -14.21
C LYS A 73 -4.30 -24.86 -14.88
N SER A 74 -3.28 -25.29 -14.13
CA SER A 74 -1.98 -25.85 -14.54
C SER A 74 -1.30 -25.27 -15.80
N HIS A 75 -0.23 -24.49 -15.59
CA HIS A 75 1.09 -24.78 -16.17
C HIS A 75 2.15 -24.47 -15.09
N LYS A 76 3.11 -25.38 -14.88
CA LYS A 76 4.02 -25.52 -13.72
C LYS A 76 4.51 -24.19 -13.11
N ILE A 77 3.96 -23.80 -11.96
CA ILE A 77 4.52 -22.77 -11.08
C ILE A 77 4.63 -23.38 -9.68
N SER A 78 5.86 -23.40 -9.16
CA SER A 78 6.21 -23.89 -7.82
C SER A 78 5.23 -23.35 -6.77
N LYS A 79 4.68 -24.23 -5.93
CA LYS A 79 3.70 -23.91 -4.87
C LYS A 79 4.27 -22.90 -3.88
N ARG A 80 4.26 -21.60 -4.20
CA ARG A 80 4.59 -20.56 -3.23
C ARG A 80 3.43 -20.48 -2.23
N LYS A 81 3.67 -20.96 -1.01
CA LYS A 81 2.74 -20.85 0.11
C LYS A 81 2.45 -19.37 0.34
N CYS A 82 1.24 -18.96 -0.01
CA CYS A 82 0.64 -17.70 0.36
C CYS A 82 0.56 -17.67 1.91
N LYS A 83 1.47 -16.96 2.57
CA LYS A 83 1.39 -16.73 4.01
C LYS A 83 0.47 -15.54 4.22
N GLN A 84 -0.57 -15.75 5.04
CA GLN A 84 -1.40 -14.66 5.53
C GLN A 84 -0.51 -13.75 6.38
N ASN A 85 -0.27 -12.53 5.91
CA ASN A 85 0.66 -11.62 6.57
C ASN A 85 -0.09 -10.35 6.97
N LYS A 86 -0.23 -10.17 8.29
CA LYS A 86 -0.66 -8.92 8.93
C LYS A 86 0.56 -8.02 9.03
N ILE A 87 0.47 -6.81 8.48
CA ILE A 87 1.59 -5.85 8.48
C ILE A 87 1.18 -4.65 9.33
N TYR A 88 2.01 -4.34 10.33
CA TYR A 88 1.91 -3.13 11.12
C TYR A 88 2.75 -2.04 10.45
N VAL A 89 2.16 -0.87 10.27
CA VAL A 89 2.83 0.25 9.63
C VAL A 89 3.61 1.01 10.71
N LYS A 90 4.90 1.26 10.48
CA LYS A 90 5.70 2.07 11.41
C LYS A 90 5.16 3.50 11.47
N ASP A 91 5.09 4.06 12.67
CA ASP A 91 4.69 5.44 12.86
C ASP A 91 5.80 6.37 12.35
N LYS A 92 5.51 7.15 11.30
CA LYS A 92 6.51 8.04 10.68
C LYS A 92 6.78 9.32 11.46
N SER A 93 5.99 9.60 12.51
CA SER A 93 6.22 10.75 13.38
C SER A 93 7.54 10.68 14.15
N GLN A 94 8.12 9.48 14.31
CA GLN A 94 9.46 9.29 14.88
C GLN A 94 10.57 9.60 13.87
N SER A 95 10.45 9.11 12.63
CA SER A 95 11.44 9.36 11.56
C SER A 95 11.60 10.85 11.27
N GLN A 96 10.50 11.62 11.19
CA GLN A 96 10.58 13.06 10.92
C GLN A 96 11.25 13.87 12.04
N LYS A 97 11.16 13.41 13.30
CA LYS A 97 11.83 14.06 14.44
C LYS A 97 13.32 13.76 14.47
N GLU A 98 13.70 12.54 14.09
CA GLU A 98 15.10 12.13 13.93
C GLU A 98 15.78 12.94 12.81
N ASP A 99 15.10 13.13 11.68
CA ASP A 99 15.59 13.96 10.58
C ASP A 99 15.79 15.42 11.01
N GLN A 100 14.86 15.99 11.80
CA GLN A 100 14.99 17.35 12.34
C GLN A 100 16.15 17.49 13.34
N LEU A 101 16.35 16.50 14.21
CA LEU A 101 17.43 16.50 15.19
C LEU A 101 18.81 16.38 14.53
N ASN A 102 18.91 15.60 13.45
CA ASN A 102 20.14 15.46 12.66
C ASN A 102 20.54 16.78 11.98
N VAL A 103 19.59 17.49 11.36
CA VAL A 103 19.84 18.81 10.76
C VAL A 103 20.30 19.83 11.81
N LEU A 104 19.69 19.81 13.00
CA LEU A 104 20.11 20.64 14.14
C LEU A 104 21.52 20.28 14.64
N LEU A 105 21.86 18.99 14.68
CA LEU A 105 23.19 18.53 15.06
C LEU A 105 24.25 18.98 14.05
N GLU A 106 23.97 18.91 12.75
CA GLU A 106 24.89 19.36 11.70
C GLU A 106 25.18 20.86 11.82
N ILE A 107 24.16 21.70 12.03
CA ILE A 107 24.33 23.15 12.22
C ILE A 107 25.17 23.47 13.48
N LEU A 108 24.95 22.74 14.58
CA LEU A 108 25.72 22.94 15.81
C LEU A 108 27.18 22.48 15.68
N ILE A 109 27.43 21.40 14.94
CA ILE A 109 28.79 20.92 14.66
C ILE A 109 29.55 21.96 13.84
N GLU A 110 28.94 22.56 12.81
CA GLU A 110 29.55 23.65 12.02
C GLU A 110 29.89 24.87 12.89
N PHE A 111 29.04 25.22 13.84
CA PHE A 111 29.27 26.35 14.75
C PHE A 111 30.43 26.10 15.72
N ILE A 112 30.50 24.90 16.31
CA ILE A 112 31.59 24.51 17.23
C ILE A 112 32.93 24.38 16.48
N LEU A 113 32.92 23.88 15.25
CA LEU A 113 34.14 23.78 14.43
C LEU A 113 34.63 25.16 13.96
N ALA A 114 33.75 26.14 13.78
CA ALA A 114 34.12 27.52 13.49
C ALA A 114 34.83 28.20 14.68
N ASP A 115 34.39 27.93 15.93
CA ASP A 115 35.00 28.48 17.14
C ASP A 115 36.36 27.84 17.51
N ILE A 116 36.71 26.68 16.93
CA ILE A 116 38.02 26.01 17.15
C ILE A 116 39.09 26.49 16.13
N ASN A 117 38.67 27.20 15.07
CA ASN A 117 39.52 27.61 13.96
C ASN A 117 39.84 29.12 13.94
N ASP A 118 39.53 29.83 15.03
CA ASP A 118 39.95 31.21 15.35
C ASP A 118 40.86 31.18 16.59
#